data_AF-A0A7C3W6J9-F1
#
_entry.id   AF-A0A7C3W6J9-F1
#
_cell.length_a   1.000
_cell.length_b   1.000
_cell.length_c   1.000
_cell.angle_alpha   90.00
_cell.angle_beta   90.00
_cell.angle_gamma   90.00
#
_symmetry.space_group_name_H-M   'P 1'
#
loop_
_entity.id
_entity.type
_entity.pdbx_description
1 polymer ?
#
loop_
_entity_poly.entity_id
_entity_poly.type
_entity_poly.pdbx_seq_one_letter_code
_entity_poly.pdbx_strand_id
1 'polypeptide(L)'
;MRPVFSLSLWLLAGALAGLAKGASPAQAPAAKAPDFTVEVRPILSRHCFKCHGPDEQARKAKLRLDVRDEALRPAKSGSPVIAP
;
A
#
# COMPACT_ATOMS: atom_id res chain seq x y z
N MET A 1 -17.71 -54.78 -17.40
CA MET A 1 -19.09 -54.26 -17.61
C MET A 1 -19.03 -52.75 -17.43
N ARG A 2 -19.18 -51.98 -18.51
CA ARG A 2 -19.05 -50.51 -18.55
C ARG A 2 -20.41 -49.88 -18.30
N PRO A 3 -20.58 -48.91 -17.37
CA PRO A 3 -21.65 -47.94 -17.51
C PRO A 3 -21.13 -46.74 -18.31
N VAL A 4 -21.43 -46.80 -19.60
CA VAL A 4 -21.38 -45.74 -20.62
C VAL A 4 -22.61 -44.82 -20.45
N PHE A 5 -22.73 -44.07 -19.35
CA PHE A 5 -23.86 -43.15 -19.15
C PHE A 5 -23.52 -41.94 -18.26
N SER A 6 -22.39 -41.27 -18.51
CA SER A 6 -22.11 -40.01 -17.81
C SER A 6 -21.22 -39.06 -18.60
N LEU A 7 -21.40 -38.98 -19.93
CA LEU A 7 -20.63 -38.04 -20.75
C LEU A 7 -21.46 -37.26 -21.79
N SER A 8 -22.80 -37.33 -21.73
CA SER A 8 -23.69 -36.70 -22.73
C SER A 8 -24.56 -35.57 -22.19
N LEU A 9 -24.37 -35.14 -20.94
CA LEU A 9 -25.20 -34.09 -20.33
C LEU A 9 -24.38 -32.93 -19.74
N TRP A 10 -23.22 -32.63 -20.32
CA TRP A 10 -22.44 -31.42 -20.00
C TRP A 10 -22.13 -30.55 -21.23
N LEU A 11 -22.57 -30.94 -22.44
CA LEU A 11 -22.25 -30.23 -23.68
C LEU A 11 -23.32 -29.23 -24.17
N LEU A 12 -24.38 -28.95 -23.41
CA LEU A 12 -25.44 -28.02 -23.84
C LEU A 12 -25.76 -26.85 -22.89
N ALA A 13 -24.91 -26.56 -21.90
CA ALA A 13 -25.09 -25.40 -21.00
C ALA A 13 -23.97 -24.36 -21.09
N GLY A 14 -23.14 -24.38 -22.15
CA GLY A 14 -22.00 -23.47 -22.31
C GLY A 14 -22.24 -22.23 -23.18
N ALA A 15 -23.43 -22.05 -23.78
CA ALA A 15 -23.61 -21.14 -24.92
C ALA A 15 -24.36 -19.82 -24.65
N LEU A 16 -24.60 -19.42 -23.39
CA LEU A 16 -25.41 -18.23 -23.06
C LEU A 16 -24.80 -17.25 -22.06
N ALA A 17 -23.49 -17.32 -21.77
CA ALA A 17 -22.84 -16.45 -20.78
C ALA A 17 -21.79 -15.49 -21.37
N GLY A 18 -21.95 -15.07 -22.63
CA GLY A 18 -20.89 -14.37 -23.38
C GLY A 18 -20.88 -12.84 -23.34
N LEU A 19 -21.91 -12.15 -22.84
CA LEU A 19 -22.08 -10.70 -23.08
C LEU A 19 -22.26 -9.85 -21.82
N ALA A 20 -21.45 -10.08 -20.80
CA ALA A 20 -21.21 -9.07 -19.77
C ALA A 20 -19.73 -8.64 -19.84
N LYS A 21 -19.39 -7.88 -20.89
CA LYS A 21 -18.09 -7.19 -20.98
C LYS A 21 -18.12 -6.12 -19.87
N GLY A 22 -17.53 -6.47 -18.72
CA GLY A 22 -17.52 -5.62 -17.53
C GLY A 22 -17.08 -4.20 -17.86
N ALA A 23 -17.80 -3.22 -17.33
CA ALA A 23 -17.35 -1.84 -17.37
C ALA A 23 -15.98 -1.77 -16.70
N SER A 24 -14.94 -1.41 -17.46
CA SER A 24 -13.64 -1.09 -16.88
C SER A 24 -13.87 0.06 -15.89
N PRO A 25 -13.45 -0.06 -14.63
CA PRO A 25 -13.49 1.08 -13.72
C PRO A 25 -12.66 2.19 -14.37
N ALA A 26 -13.24 3.39 -14.48
CA ALA A 26 -12.50 4.55 -14.90
C ALA A 26 -11.33 4.74 -13.93
N GLN A 27 -10.11 4.62 -14.43
CA GLN A 27 -8.92 4.85 -13.63
C GLN A 27 -8.95 6.33 -13.23
N ALA A 28 -9.18 6.60 -11.94
CA ALA A 28 -9.06 7.96 -11.43
C ALA A 28 -7.65 8.48 -11.75
N PRO A 29 -7.50 9.76 -12.14
CA PRO A 29 -6.19 10.33 -12.39
C PRO A 29 -5.33 10.11 -11.14
N ALA A 30 -4.11 9.60 -11.34
CA ALA A 30 -3.18 9.37 -10.25
C ALA A 30 -2.98 10.70 -9.51
N ALA A 31 -3.26 10.70 -8.21
CA ALA A 31 -3.03 11.88 -7.38
C ALA A 31 -1.55 12.28 -7.49
N LYS A 32 -1.29 13.57 -7.67
CA LYS A 32 0.08 14.10 -7.67
C LYS A 32 0.71 13.77 -6.31
N ALA A 33 1.92 13.22 -6.32
CA ALA A 33 2.66 12.97 -5.10
C ALA A 33 2.90 14.30 -4.35
N PRO A 34 2.74 14.33 -3.01
CA PRO A 34 2.94 15.54 -2.24
C PRO A 34 4.41 15.98 -2.26
N ASP A 35 4.65 17.29 -2.26
CA ASP A 35 5.99 17.83 -2.09
C ASP A 35 6.44 17.65 -0.63
N PHE A 36 7.52 16.89 -0.42
CA PHE A 36 8.00 16.61 0.93
C PHE A 36 8.38 17.88 1.69
N THR A 37 9.01 18.85 1.04
CA THR A 37 9.53 20.05 1.72
C THR A 37 8.41 21.00 2.11
N VAL A 38 7.43 21.17 1.23
CA VAL A 38 6.35 22.15 1.42
C VAL A 38 5.17 21.56 2.18
N GLU A 39 4.83 20.29 1.95
CA GLU A 39 3.61 19.69 2.48
C GLU A 39 3.89 18.76 3.67
N VAL A 40 4.88 17.87 3.56
CA VAL A 40 5.12 16.81 4.57
C VAL A 40 5.97 17.30 5.74
N ARG A 41 7.09 17.96 5.46
CA ARG A 41 8.07 18.39 6.47
C ARG A 41 7.48 19.32 7.53
N PRO A 42 6.60 20.30 7.22
CA PRO A 42 5.97 21.13 8.25
C PRO A 42 5.10 20.33 9.22
N ILE A 43 4.43 19.27 8.74
CA ILE A 43 3.63 18.37 9.57
C ILE A 43 4.54 17.62 10.55
N LEU A 44 5.60 16.99 10.03
CA LEU A 44 6.56 16.27 10.87
C LEU A 44 7.28 17.19 11.87
N SER A 45 7.60 18.42 11.46
CA SER A 45 8.22 19.41 12.34
C SER A 45 7.33 19.81 13.51
N ARG A 46 6.02 19.95 13.28
CA ARG A 46 5.07 20.34 14.33
C ARG A 46 4.78 19.20 15.31
N HIS A 47 4.67 17.97 14.81
CA HIS A 47 4.12 16.86 15.61
C HIS A 47 5.16 15.82 16.04
N CYS A 48 6.28 15.71 15.34
CA CYS A 48 7.19 14.57 15.49
C CYS A 48 8.60 14.97 15.92
N PHE A 49 9.20 16.00 15.32
CA PHE A 49 10.61 16.33 15.52
C PHE A 49 10.96 16.79 16.94
N LYS A 50 9.99 17.22 17.74
CA LYS A 50 10.22 17.53 19.16
C LYS A 50 10.75 16.31 19.94
N CYS A 51 10.31 15.10 19.60
CA CYS A 51 10.76 13.86 20.26
C CYS A 51 11.62 12.96 19.36
N HIS A 52 11.59 13.13 18.04
CA HIS A 52 12.25 12.25 17.07
C HIS A 52 13.03 13.03 16.01
N GLY A 53 13.50 14.22 16.36
CA GLY A 53 14.26 15.10 15.48
C GLY A 53 15.75 15.19 15.84
N PRO A 54 16.41 16.31 15.48
CA PRO A 54 17.86 16.44 15.59
C PRO A 54 18.37 16.55 17.03
N ASP A 55 17.56 17.08 17.96
CA ASP A 55 17.94 17.22 19.37
C ASP A 55 18.11 15.84 20.02
N GLU A 56 19.34 15.53 20.40
CA GLU A 56 19.71 14.26 21.02
C GLU A 56 19.14 14.08 22.43
N GLN A 57 19.04 15.16 23.21
CA GLN A 57 18.58 15.08 24.60
C GLN A 57 17.08 14.80 24.67
N ALA A 58 16.31 15.34 23.72
CA ALA A 58 14.88 15.08 23.61
C ALA A 58 14.54 13.79 22.83
N ARG A 59 15.54 13.16 22.18
CA ARG A 59 15.30 12.07 21.23
C ARG A 59 14.91 10.76 21.90
N LYS A 60 13.69 10.32 21.63
CA LYS A 60 13.14 9.07 22.12
C LYS A 60 13.46 7.90 21.18
N ALA A 61 13.66 6.73 21.76
CA ALA A 61 13.86 5.45 21.06
C ALA A 61 15.02 5.42 20.03
N LYS A 62 15.93 6.40 20.08
CA LYS A 62 17.00 6.62 19.07
C LYS A 62 16.47 6.77 17.63
N LEU A 63 15.21 7.19 17.47
CA LEU A 63 14.58 7.36 16.17
C LEU A 63 14.80 8.78 15.63
N ARG A 64 15.12 8.88 14.34
CA ARG A 64 15.34 10.12 13.59
C ARG A 64 14.40 10.18 12.38
N LEU A 65 13.43 11.08 12.43
CA LEU A 65 12.46 11.30 11.34
C LEU A 65 12.84 12.47 10.42
N ASP A 66 13.79 13.29 10.85
CA ASP A 66 14.32 14.42 10.09
C ASP A 66 15.37 14.01 9.04
N VAL A 67 15.90 12.78 9.14
CA VAL A 67 16.86 12.20 8.20
C VAL A 67 16.21 11.05 7.46
N ARG A 68 16.14 11.14 6.13
CA ARG A 68 15.45 10.15 5.28
C ARG A 68 15.92 8.73 5.53
N ASP A 69 17.23 8.51 5.49
CA ASP A 69 17.79 7.16 5.59
C ASP A 69 17.48 6.53 6.96
N GLU A 70 17.46 7.32 8.03
CA GLU A 70 17.10 6.85 9.37
C GLU A 70 15.59 6.61 9.51
N ALA A 71 14.75 7.43 8.86
CA ALA A 71 13.29 7.30 8.92
C ALA A 71 12.77 6.06 8.19
N LEU A 72 13.51 5.57 7.18
CA LEU A 72 13.17 4.37 6.42
C LEU A 72 13.71 3.08 7.05
N ARG A 73 14.57 3.18 8.08
CA ARG A 73 15.08 2.00 8.76
C ARG A 73 13.97 1.28 9.54
N PRO A 74 14.09 -0.05 9.73
CA PRO A 74 13.22 -0.79 10.62
C PRO A 74 13.27 -0.20 12.03
N ALA A 75 12.08 0.03 12.60
CA ALA A 75 11.93 0.29 14.01
C ALA A 75 12.29 -0.97 14.82
N LYS A 76 12.34 -0.83 16.15
CA LYS A 76 12.51 -1.98 17.05
C LYS A 76 11.43 -3.06 16.87
N SER A 77 10.27 -2.71 16.31
CA SER A 77 9.19 -3.64 15.98
C SER A 77 9.44 -4.46 14.71
N GLY A 78 10.50 -4.18 13.95
CA GLY A 78 10.83 -4.85 12.69
C GLY A 78 10.20 -4.22 11.44
N SER A 79 9.23 -3.31 11.59
CA SER A 79 8.63 -2.57 10.47
C SER A 79 9.30 -1.22 10.24
N PRO A 80 9.40 -0.73 8.99
CA PRO A 80 9.86 0.64 8.73
C PRO A 80 8.91 1.65 9.36
N VAL A 81 9.47 2.78 9.84
CA VAL A 81 8.65 3.85 10.45
C VAL A 81 7.89 4.64 9.39
N ILE A 82 8.53 4.87 8.24
CA ILE A 82 7.90 5.43 7.05
C ILE A 82 8.15 4.45 5.90
N ALA A 83 7.09 4.03 5.22
CA ALA A 83 7.19 3.20 4.02
C ALA A 83 7.24 4.09 2.76
N PRO A 84 8.05 3.73 1.75
CA PRO A 84 8.06 4.40 0.45
C PRO A 84 6.80 4.11 -0.38
#